data_AF-A0A523S8B9-F1
#
_entry.id   AF-A0A523S8B9-F1
#
_cell.length_a   1.000
_cell.length_b   1.000
_cell.length_c   1.000
_cell.angle_alpha   90.00
_cell.angle_beta   90.00
_cell.angle_gamma   90.00
#
_symmetry.space_group_name_H-M   'P 1'
#
loop_
_entity.id
_entity.type
_entity.pdbx_description
1 polymer ?
#
loop_
_entity_poly.entity_id
_entity_poly.type
_entity_poly.pdbx_seq_one_letter_code
_entity_poly.pdbx_strand_id
1 'polypeptide(L)' 'MFEVIRVKKEMKAWRRQFVPLAPKVGDIAPDFELYDTDGKDSLRLSEFRGKKPVALIFGSYT' A
#
# COMPACT_ATOMS: atom_id res chain seq x y z
N MET A 1 -19.40 -12.58 19.32
CA MET A 1 -18.82 -11.67 20.34
C MET A 1 -17.32 -11.93 20.57
N PHE A 2 -16.89 -13.18 20.80
CA PHE A 2 -15.46 -13.53 21.01
C PHE A 2 -14.55 -13.30 19.78
N GLU A 3 -15.07 -13.53 18.58
CA GLU A 3 -14.32 -13.38 17.32
C GLU A 3 -13.90 -11.92 17.06
N VAL A 4 -14.79 -10.96 17.31
CA VAL A 4 -14.50 -9.52 17.21
C VAL A 4 -13.38 -9.10 18.18
N ILE A 5 -13.35 -9.69 19.39
CA ILE A 5 -12.32 -9.39 20.39
C ILE A 5 -10.96 -9.93 19.94
N ARG A 6 -10.93 -11.12 19.34
CA ARG A 6 -9.73 -11.74 18.80
C ARG A 6 -9.16 -10.94 17.62
N VAL A 7 -9.99 -10.60 16.63
CA VAL A 7 -9.60 -9.78 15.47
C VAL A 7 -9.04 -8.44 15.92
N LYS A 8 -9.70 -7.76 16.88
CA LYS A 8 -9.19 -6.49 17.43
C LYS A 8 -7.80 -6.62 18.06
N LYS A 9 -7.53 -7.72 18.76
CA LYS A 9 -6.23 -7.98 19.40
C LYS A 9 -5.13 -8.25 18.37
N GLU A 10 -5.42 -9.06 17.36
CA GLU A 10 -4.51 -9.38 16.26
C GLU A 10 -4.19 -8.13 15.42
N MET A 11 -5.20 -7.34 15.05
CA MET A 11 -5.02 -6.07 14.35
C MET A 11 -4.19 -5.06 15.17
N LYS A 12 -4.36 -5.01 16.49
CA LYS A 12 -3.56 -4.15 17.36
C LYS A 12 -2.08 -4.58 17.39
N ALA A 13 -1.81 -5.88 17.43
CA ALA A 13 -0.46 -6.40 17.36
C ALA A 13 0.19 -6.11 16.00
N TRP A 14 -0.53 -6.35 14.91
CA TRP A 14 -0.09 -6.03 13.55
C TRP A 14 0.25 -4.55 13.40
N ARG A 15 -0.63 -3.64 13.84
CA ARG A 15 -0.36 -2.19 13.76
C ARG A 15 0.88 -1.80 14.55
N ARG A 16 1.11 -2.35 15.74
CA ARG A 16 2.30 -2.04 16.53
C ARG A 16 3.59 -2.44 15.83
N GLN A 17 3.57 -3.55 15.10
CA GLN A 17 4.75 -4.05 14.40
C GLN A 17 5.00 -3.30 13.09
N PHE A 18 3.96 -3.01 12.30
CA PHE A 18 4.14 -2.55 10.91
C PHE A 18 3.90 -1.05 10.69
N VAL A 19 3.14 -0.35 11.53
CA VAL A 19 2.96 1.12 11.39
C VAL A 19 4.28 1.89 11.45
N PRO A 20 5.26 1.54 12.30
CA PRO A 20 6.55 2.23 12.29
C PRO A 20 7.34 2.11 10.98
N LEU A 21 7.03 1.11 10.14
CA LEU A 21 7.67 0.88 8.84
C LEU A 21 6.93 1.58 7.69
N ALA A 22 5.78 2.20 7.96
CA ALA A 22 5.03 2.92 6.94
C ALA A 22 5.77 4.21 6.53
N PRO A 23 5.80 4.54 5.22
CA PRO A 23 6.34 5.81 4.75
C PRO A 23 5.65 7.00 5.40
N LYS A 24 6.42 8.02 5.80
CA LYS A 24 5.93 9.27 6.37
C LYS A 24 5.79 10.33 5.29
N VAL A 25 5.11 11.43 5.62
CA VAL A 25 5.02 12.60 4.74
C VAL A 25 6.43 13.15 4.48
N GLY A 26 6.76 13.32 3.20
CA GLY A 26 8.08 13.77 2.76
C GLY A 26 9.05 12.64 2.42
N ASP A 27 8.79 11.40 2.86
CA ASP A 27 9.59 10.26 2.44
C ASP A 27 9.36 9.96 0.95
N ILE A 28 10.40 9.43 0.30
CA ILE A 28 10.27 8.92 -1.07
C ILE A 28 9.34 7.71 -1.03
N ALA A 29 8.29 7.74 -1.86
CA ALA A 29 7.38 6.61 -1.99
C ALA A 29 8.15 5.33 -2.42
N PRO A 30 7.96 4.20 -1.72
CA PRO A 30 8.57 2.91 -2.08
C PRO A 30 8.22 2.55 -3.51
N ASP A 31 9.22 2.09 -4.26
CA ASP A 31 9.00 1.68 -5.64
C ASP A 31 8.29 0.33 -5.70
N PHE A 32 7.46 0.16 -6.73
CA PHE A 32 6.81 -1.10 -7.05
C PHE A 32 6.59 -1.18 -8.56
N GLU A 33 6.38 -2.41 -9.03
CA GLU A 33 6.08 -2.71 -10.42
C GLU A 33 4.72 -3.39 -10.48
N LEU A 34 3.83 -2.87 -11.33
CA LEU A 34 2.52 -3.44 -11.62
C LEU A 34 2.37 -3.63 -13.12
N TYR A 35 1.52 -4.56 -13.51
CA TYR A 35 1.04 -4.60 -14.89
C TYR A 35 -0.14 -3.64 -15.05
N ASP A 36 -0.31 -3.15 -16.28
CA ASP A 36 -1.51 -2.43 -16.67
C ASP A 36 -2.78 -3.30 -16.53
N THR A 37 -3.94 -2.70 -16.82
CA THR A 37 -5.22 -3.39 -16.72
C THR A 37 -5.37 -4.54 -17.72
N ASP A 38 -4.57 -4.56 -18.79
CA ASP A 38 -4.57 -5.61 -19.81
C ASP A 38 -3.55 -6.72 -19.51
N GLY A 39 -2.73 -6.56 -18.47
CA GLY A 39 -1.66 -7.48 -18.10
C GLY A 39 -0.45 -7.46 -19.04
N LYS A 40 -0.31 -6.44 -19.89
CA LYS A 40 0.68 -6.42 -20.99
C LYS A 40 1.91 -5.62 -20.63
N ASP A 41 1.71 -4.34 -20.31
CA ASP A 41 2.81 -3.45 -20.04
C ASP A 41 3.08 -3.40 -18.53
N SER A 42 4.36 -3.46 -18.15
CA SER A 42 4.76 -3.21 -16.77
C SER A 42 5.04 -1.73 -16.56
N LEU A 43 4.60 -1.22 -15.42
CA LEU A 43 4.77 0.16 -15.00
C LEU A 43 5.44 0.19 -13.63
N ARG A 44 6.47 1.02 -13.51
CA ARG A 44 7.12 1.30 -12.23
C ARG A 44 6.69 2.65 -11.67
N LEU A 45 6.43 2.70 -10.36
CA LEU A 45 6.05 3.96 -9.71
C LEU A 45 7.14 5.04 -9.90
N SER A 46 8.41 4.64 -9.84
CA SER A 46 9.56 5.54 -10.00
C SER A 46 9.56 6.31 -11.32
N GLU A 47 8.94 5.79 -12.39
CA GLU A 47 8.88 6.43 -13.70
C GLU A 47 8.03 7.71 -13.72
N PHE A 48 7.15 7.89 -12.72
CA PHE A 48 6.29 9.07 -12.61
C PHE A 48 6.90 10.20 -11.75
N ARG A 49 7.99 9.92 -11.03
CA ARG A 49 8.62 10.90 -10.12
C ARG A 49 9.02 12.16 -10.89
N GLY A 50 8.66 13.33 -10.36
CA GLY A 50 9.00 14.64 -10.94
C GLY A 50 8.24 15.01 -12.22
N LYS A 51 7.38 14.14 -12.75
CA LYS A 51 6.60 14.43 -13.98
C LYS A 51 5.22 15.01 -13.66
N LYS A 52 4.52 14.41 -12.68
CA LYS A 52 3.19 14.84 -12.22
C LYS A 52 2.89 14.25 -10.83
N PRO A 53 1.98 14.86 -10.05
CA PRO A 53 1.47 14.23 -8.84
C PRO A 53 0.82 12.87 -9.15
N VAL A 54 1.02 11.90 -8.25
CA VAL A 54 0.47 10.53 -8.38
C VAL A 54 -0.33 10.20 -7.13
N ALA A 55 -1.52 9.62 -7.32
CA ALA A 55 -2.35 9.08 -6.26
C ALA A 55 -2.38 7.54 -6.35
N LEU A 56 -2.26 6.86 -5.22
CA LEU A 56 -2.35 5.40 -5.11
C LEU A 56 -3.67 5.02 -4.45
N ILE A 57 -4.45 4.17 -5.12
CA ILE A 57 -5.73 3.66 -4.62
C ILE A 57 -5.62 2.13 -4.61
N PHE A 58 -5.71 1.55 -3.42
CA PHE A 58 -5.73 0.10 -3.24
C PHE A 58 -7.17 -0.37 -3.13
N GLY A 59 -7.57 -1.28 -4.01
CA GLY A 59 -8.91 -1.85 -4.06
C GLY A 59 -8.89 -3.25 -4.65
N SER A 60 -9.96 -3.99 -4.41
CA SER A 60 -10.22 -5.28 -5.03
C SER A 60 -11.70 -5.35 -5.35
N TYR A 61 -12.03 -5.89 -6.52
CA TYR A 61 -13.39 -6.24 -6.89
C TYR A 61 -13.51 -7.76 -6.84
N THR A 62 -14.26 -8.25 -5.86
CA THR A 62 -14.51 -9.68 -5.61
C THR A 62 -16.01 -9.94 -5.63
#